data_AF-A0AAN7BK54-F1
#
_entry.id   AF-A0AAN7BK54-F1
#
_cell.length_a   1.000
_cell.length_b   1.000
_cell.length_c   1.000
_cell.angle_alpha   90.00
_cell.angle_beta   90.00
_cell.angle_gamma   90.00
#
_symmetry.space_group_name_H-M   'P 1'
#
loop_
_entity.id
_entity.type
_entity.pdbx_description
1 polymer ?
#
loop_
_entity_poly.entity_id
_entity_poly.type
_entity_poly.pdbx_seq_one_letter_code
_entity_poly.pdbx_strand_id
1 'polypeptide(L)'
;MASAEEDIDLYALLGVDKSASPNDIKKAYRKLALQHHPDKVPEEIRAESEAKFKAITQAYEILRDDEKRHLYDTHGMAAFDPSRGGGPGGPGVNLDDILSQMFGGGMSGMGGMPGMGGMPRRPRRSPDEEQPYKATLEDLYKGKTVKFAAEKQIVCGTCSGTGAKEKVKVTKCDRCGGHGVVDVIRQMGPLRHRDRIMCDHCQGAGNYYKEKDRCKKCKGKRTIKENKALEVYIPRGSMQGERIVLEGEADQLPDTTPGDLIFHIVEEPHDIFTRIGHDLSADLKVTLAEALGGFSRVVLKHLDGRGIHINHPRGKIIRPGQVLKVHGEGMPLKRGDQKGDLYLIVKIEFPKDGWLNDEKQYDELLKLLPGPEAPIKAEEVDDVEYEEDADIEQMGAHQGDPRYASGEWEDDDDEGEGMVAAKKHVPIVKKRTKSFMRHQSDRFMRVDSAWRKPKGIDNRVRRRFKGNLAMPSIGYGSNKKTKHMMPSGHKAFLVSNVRDVELLLMHNKTHAAEIAHNVSSRKRIEIIARAKQLSVKVTNAKAKVTTEV
;
A
#
# COMPACT_ATOMS: atom_id res chain seq x y z
N MET A 1 31.71 3.17 39.61
CA MET A 1 31.18 4.26 40.45
C MET A 1 29.86 4.67 39.82
N ALA A 2 28.74 4.21 40.38
CA ALA A 2 27.42 4.62 39.94
C ALA A 2 27.17 6.03 40.49
N SER A 3 27.09 7.02 39.60
CA SER A 3 26.67 8.37 39.93
C SER A 3 25.24 8.30 40.44
N ALA A 4 25.07 8.55 41.74
CA ALA A 4 23.77 8.87 42.32
C ALA A 4 23.34 10.20 41.69
N GLU A 5 22.43 10.15 40.72
CA GLU A 5 21.70 11.33 40.28
C GLU A 5 20.91 11.81 41.49
N GLU A 6 21.32 12.95 42.05
CA GLU A 6 20.53 13.66 43.04
C GLU A 6 19.16 13.92 42.42
N ASP A 7 18.07 13.48 43.06
CA ASP A 7 16.71 13.76 42.61
C ASP A 7 16.48 15.29 42.66
N ILE A 8 16.76 15.99 41.55
CA ILE A 8 16.65 17.44 41.47
C ILE A 8 15.16 17.82 41.52
N ASP A 9 14.75 18.54 42.57
CA ASP A 9 13.39 19.07 42.73
C ASP A 9 13.07 20.06 41.59
N LEU A 10 11.98 19.82 40.86
CA LEU A 10 11.56 20.64 39.71
C LEU A 10 11.22 22.08 40.13
N TYR A 11 10.71 22.27 41.34
CA TYR A 11 10.42 23.59 41.89
C TYR A 11 11.70 24.36 42.18
N ALA A 12 12.72 23.68 42.73
CA ALA A 12 14.04 24.25 42.97
C ALA A 12 14.74 24.62 41.65
N LEU A 13 14.56 23.81 40.59
CA LEU A 13 15.15 24.05 39.28
C LEU A 13 14.56 25.29 38.58
N LEU A 14 13.26 25.55 38.75
CA LEU A 14 12.63 26.79 38.28
C LEU A 14 12.78 27.97 39.26
N GLY A 15 13.30 27.73 40.47
CA GLY A 15 13.44 28.74 41.52
C GLY A 15 12.11 29.29 42.04
N VAL A 16 11.08 28.43 42.08
CA VAL A 16 9.72 28.77 42.52
C VAL A 16 9.30 27.89 43.70
N ASP A 17 8.39 28.39 44.53
CA ASP A 17 7.85 27.62 45.66
C ASP A 17 6.80 26.58 45.19
N LYS A 18 6.59 25.52 45.97
CA LYS A 18 5.57 24.48 45.68
C LYS A 18 4.15 25.04 45.63
N SER A 19 3.89 26.18 46.28
CA SER A 19 2.62 26.90 46.24
C SER A 19 2.48 27.88 45.05
N ALA A 20 3.46 27.94 44.14
CA ALA A 20 3.46 28.91 43.04
C ALA A 20 2.27 28.74 42.09
N SER A 21 1.72 29.88 41.64
CA SER A 21 0.64 29.91 40.65
C SER A 21 1.16 29.54 39.26
N PRO A 22 0.30 29.06 38.34
CA PRO A 22 0.70 28.76 36.96
C PRO A 22 1.33 29.96 36.24
N ASN A 23 0.92 31.18 36.61
CA ASN A 23 1.47 32.42 36.06
C ASN A 23 2.91 32.69 36.55
N ASP A 24 3.23 32.31 37.79
CA ASP A 24 4.56 32.50 38.36
C ASP A 24 5.55 31.48 37.80
N ILE A 25 5.10 30.23 37.62
CA ILE A 25 5.84 29.17 36.92
C ILE A 25 6.18 29.61 35.48
N LYS A 26 5.22 30.18 34.76
CA LYS A 26 5.42 30.71 33.40
C LYS A 26 6.36 31.92 33.35
N LYS A 27 6.37 32.77 34.39
CA LYS A 27 7.31 33.90 34.48
C LYS A 27 8.74 33.40 34.76
N ALA A 28 8.89 32.47 35.69
CA ALA A 28 10.18 31.86 36.03
C ALA A 28 10.81 31.14 34.83
N TYR A 29 10.03 30.31 34.12
CA TYR A 29 10.45 29.65 32.89
C TYR A 29 10.96 30.64 31.84
N ARG A 30 10.19 31.70 31.54
CA ARG A 30 10.60 32.71 30.55
C ARG A 30 11.92 33.40 30.91
N LYS A 31 12.14 33.68 32.20
CA LYS A 31 13.39 34.30 32.68
C LYS A 31 14.58 33.36 32.50
N LEU A 32 14.44 32.11 32.92
CA LEU A 32 15.51 31.10 32.85
C LEU A 32 15.81 30.64 31.42
N ALA A 33 14.77 30.47 30.59
CA ALA A 33 14.89 30.12 29.18
C ALA A 33 15.66 31.19 28.38
N LEU A 34 15.48 32.47 28.70
CA LEU A 34 16.24 33.57 28.07
C LEU A 34 17.71 33.62 28.54
N GLN A 35 17.98 33.21 29.79
CA GLN A 35 19.33 33.20 30.37
C GLN A 35 20.18 32.03 29.85
N HIS A 36 19.57 30.87 29.64
CA HIS A 36 20.24 29.65 29.19
C HIS A 36 20.01 29.32 27.71
N HIS A 37 19.56 30.28 26.91
CA HIS A 37 19.35 30.06 25.48
C HIS A 37 20.72 29.85 24.76
N PRO A 38 20.88 28.80 23.94
CA PRO A 38 22.17 28.44 23.33
C PRO A 38 22.76 29.55 22.44
N ASP A 39 21.91 30.40 21.87
CA ASP A 39 22.35 31.53 21.03
C ASP A 39 22.79 32.78 21.81
N LYS A 40 22.49 32.86 23.12
CA LYS A 40 22.78 34.05 23.95
C LYS A 40 23.98 33.87 24.88
N VAL A 41 24.52 32.66 24.96
CA VAL A 41 25.59 32.30 25.89
C VAL A 41 26.90 32.09 25.11
N PRO A 42 28.06 32.50 25.65
CA PRO A 42 29.37 32.25 25.05
C PRO A 42 29.62 30.75 24.77
N GLU A 43 30.42 30.43 23.75
CA GLU A 43 30.64 29.05 23.28
C GLU A 43 31.17 28.10 24.37
N GLU A 44 31.96 28.62 25.33
CA GLU A 44 32.52 27.84 26.44
C GLU A 44 31.45 27.28 27.41
N ILE A 45 30.33 27.99 27.60
CA ILE A 45 29.27 27.63 28.55
C ILE A 45 28.04 27.08 27.80
N ARG A 46 28.15 26.89 26.47
CA ARG A 46 27.03 26.48 25.62
C ARG A 46 26.51 25.10 25.97
N ALA A 47 27.40 24.14 26.23
CA ALA A 47 27.03 22.77 26.59
C ALA A 47 26.29 22.70 27.94
N GLU A 48 26.76 23.45 28.94
CA GLU A 48 26.09 23.52 30.26
C GLU A 48 24.74 24.24 30.19
N SER A 49 24.66 25.30 29.39
CA SER A 49 23.41 26.04 29.19
C SER A 49 22.38 25.23 28.42
N GLU A 50 22.80 24.42 27.44
CA GLU A 50 21.92 23.49 26.75
C GLU A 50 21.34 22.43 27.69
N ALA A 51 22.17 21.86 28.58
CA ALA A 51 21.72 20.89 29.58
C ALA A 51 20.72 21.52 30.57
N LYS A 52 21.02 22.72 31.09
CA LYS A 52 20.11 23.47 31.97
C LYS A 52 18.82 23.85 31.24
N PHE A 53 18.90 24.30 29.99
CA PHE A 53 17.75 24.67 29.19
C PHE A 53 16.80 23.49 28.95
N LYS A 54 17.34 22.29 28.67
CA LYS A 54 16.55 21.06 28.55
C LYS A 54 15.85 20.72 29.88
N ALA A 55 16.57 20.78 31.00
CA ALA A 55 16.00 20.51 32.31
C ALA A 55 14.91 21.54 32.72
N ILE A 56 15.12 22.82 32.44
CA ILE A 56 14.16 23.92 32.67
C ILE A 56 12.88 23.71 31.84
N THR A 57 13.04 23.26 30.59
CA THR A 57 11.91 22.99 29.70
C THR A 57 11.09 21.81 30.18
N GLN A 58 11.75 20.71 30.58
CA GLN A 58 11.09 19.54 31.17
C GLN A 58 10.35 19.89 32.47
N ALA A 59 10.96 20.68 33.35
CA ALA A 59 10.33 21.14 34.58
C ALA A 59 9.06 21.97 34.31
N TYR A 60 9.10 22.86 33.33
CA TYR A 60 7.95 23.66 32.93
C TYR A 60 6.82 22.81 32.32
N GLU A 61 7.14 21.81 31.51
CA GLU A 61 6.13 20.92 30.92
C GLU A 61 5.36 20.10 31.97
N ILE A 62 6.05 19.66 33.02
CA ILE A 62 5.44 18.89 34.12
C ILE A 62 4.66 19.83 35.06
N LEU A 63 5.22 20.98 35.44
CA LEU A 63 4.62 21.88 36.43
C LEU A 63 3.53 22.81 35.88
N ARG A 64 3.45 22.99 34.54
CA ARG A 64 2.41 23.81 33.91
C ARG A 64 1.03 23.13 33.91
N ASP A 65 1.01 21.81 33.83
CA ASP A 65 -0.22 21.01 33.73
C ASP A 65 -0.64 20.56 35.13
N ASP A 66 -1.87 20.88 35.53
CA ASP A 66 -2.37 20.60 36.87
C ASP A 66 -2.41 19.09 37.18
N GLU A 67 -2.66 18.24 36.19
CA GLU A 67 -2.68 16.78 36.36
C GLU A 67 -1.26 16.22 36.51
N LYS A 68 -0.33 16.66 35.66
CA LYS A 68 1.09 16.22 35.73
C LYS A 68 1.78 16.74 36.98
N ARG A 69 1.47 17.96 37.40
CA ARG A 69 1.94 18.55 38.65
C ARG A 69 1.48 17.73 39.85
N HIS A 70 0.20 17.35 39.89
CA HIS A 70 -0.32 16.49 40.95
C HIS A 70 0.39 15.13 40.98
N LEU A 71 0.61 14.50 39.81
CA LEU A 71 1.37 13.24 39.71
C LEU A 71 2.81 13.37 40.20
N TYR A 72 3.48 14.48 39.88
CA TYR A 72 4.83 14.76 40.38
C TYR A 72 4.83 14.99 41.89
N ASP A 73 3.85 15.74 42.41
CA ASP A 73 3.74 16.01 43.84
C ASP A 73 3.43 14.73 44.65
N THR A 74 2.73 13.74 44.07
CA THR A 74 2.40 12.48 44.75
C THR A 74 3.43 11.36 44.56
N HIS A 75 4.08 11.26 43.39
CA HIS A 75 4.94 10.13 43.02
C HIS A 75 6.38 10.52 42.68
N GLY A 76 6.71 11.82 42.68
CA GLY A 76 8.02 12.33 42.30
C GLY A 76 8.36 12.08 40.83
N MET A 77 9.66 12.15 40.49
CA MET A 77 10.14 11.94 39.11
C MET A 77 9.92 10.49 38.62
N ALA A 78 9.70 9.54 39.54
CA ALA A 78 9.51 8.12 39.20
C ALA A 78 8.28 7.83 38.33
N ALA A 79 7.27 8.71 38.31
CA ALA A 79 6.10 8.59 37.43
C ALA A 79 6.40 8.90 35.95
N PHE A 80 7.56 9.52 35.67
CA PHE A 80 7.94 10.00 34.35
C PHE A 80 9.21 9.31 33.81
N ASP A 81 9.72 8.28 34.49
CA ASP A 81 10.87 7.48 34.07
C ASP A 81 10.47 6.49 32.94
N PRO A 82 10.99 6.66 31.71
CA PRO A 82 10.71 5.75 30.59
C PRO A 82 11.23 4.32 30.82
N SER A 83 12.16 4.13 31.77
CA SER A 83 12.88 2.87 31.97
C SER A 83 12.14 1.88 32.89
N ARG A 84 11.04 2.28 33.52
CA ARG A 84 10.24 1.42 34.44
C ARG A 84 8.94 0.85 33.84
N GLY A 85 8.59 1.18 32.59
CA GLY A 85 7.42 0.64 31.88
C GLY A 85 7.77 -0.55 30.98
N GLY A 86 7.83 -1.76 31.53
CA GLY A 86 8.10 -2.98 30.77
C GLY A 86 6.88 -3.50 29.98
N GLY A 87 6.86 -3.28 28.66
CA GLY A 87 5.94 -3.91 27.70
C GLY A 87 6.24 -3.48 26.26
N PRO A 88 6.21 -4.38 25.25
CA PRO A 88 7.15 -4.34 24.13
C PRO A 88 6.69 -3.51 22.92
N GLY A 89 7.55 -2.58 22.48
CA GLY A 89 7.71 -2.23 21.06
C GLY A 89 7.73 -0.74 20.68
N GLY A 90 8.91 -0.11 20.72
CA GLY A 90 9.34 0.91 19.75
C GLY A 90 8.83 2.36 19.90
N PRO A 91 9.64 3.36 19.51
CA PRO A 91 9.50 4.76 19.91
C PRO A 91 8.43 5.50 19.10
N GLY A 92 7.53 6.21 19.79
CA GLY A 92 6.55 7.10 19.15
C GLY A 92 5.12 7.05 19.68
N VAL A 93 4.87 6.43 20.84
CA VAL A 93 3.54 6.46 21.47
C VAL A 93 3.33 7.79 22.18
N ASN A 94 2.40 8.60 21.68
CA ASN A 94 1.94 9.81 22.36
C ASN A 94 1.44 9.42 23.77
N LEU A 95 1.99 10.07 24.81
CA LEU A 95 1.55 9.85 26.20
C LEU A 95 0.04 10.15 26.37
N ASP A 96 -0.52 11.04 25.56
CA ASP A 96 -1.96 11.33 25.50
C ASP A 96 -2.83 10.12 25.07
N ASP A 97 -2.30 9.24 24.23
CA ASP A 97 -3.03 8.06 23.70
C ASP A 97 -3.02 6.90 24.71
N ILE A 98 -1.94 6.76 25.48
CA ILE A 98 -1.85 5.78 26.57
C ILE A 98 -2.71 6.21 27.77
N LEU A 99 -2.75 7.51 28.09
CA LEU A 99 -3.61 8.04 29.15
C LEU A 99 -5.10 7.95 28.75
N SER A 100 -5.44 8.20 27.48
CA SER A 100 -6.78 7.98 26.93
C SER A 100 -7.19 6.51 26.93
N GLN A 101 -6.26 5.58 26.76
CA GLN A 101 -6.53 4.14 26.78
C GLN A 101 -6.61 3.58 28.21
N MET A 102 -5.92 4.19 29.18
CA MET A 102 -5.95 3.77 30.59
C MET A 102 -7.12 4.40 31.38
N PHE A 103 -7.54 5.63 31.04
CA PHE A 103 -8.67 6.32 31.69
C PHE A 103 -9.96 6.34 30.86
N GLY A 104 -9.89 6.08 29.54
CA GLY A 104 -11.05 6.08 28.63
C GLY A 104 -11.57 4.68 28.25
N GLY A 105 -11.05 3.62 28.86
CA GLY A 105 -11.36 2.24 28.44
C GLY A 105 -11.28 1.21 29.56
N GLY A 106 -12.00 1.40 30.67
CA GLY A 106 -11.98 0.35 31.70
C GLY A 106 -12.62 0.63 33.05
N MET A 107 -13.72 1.38 33.15
CA MET A 107 -14.48 1.49 34.41
C MET A 107 -15.98 1.67 34.17
N SER A 108 -16.58 0.79 33.36
CA SER A 108 -18.03 0.70 33.17
C SER A 108 -18.69 -0.36 34.07
N GLY A 109 -18.16 -0.56 35.28
CA GLY A 109 -18.51 -1.74 36.06
C GLY A 109 -18.28 -1.65 37.56
N MET A 110 -18.49 -0.51 38.21
CA MET A 110 -18.69 -0.47 39.67
C MET A 110 -19.31 0.85 40.12
N GLY A 111 -20.38 0.78 40.91
CA GLY A 111 -20.68 1.76 41.96
C GLY A 111 -21.46 3.01 41.54
N GLY A 112 -22.68 3.13 42.04
CA GLY A 112 -23.50 4.32 41.87
C GLY A 112 -22.93 5.57 42.56
N MET A 113 -23.01 6.69 41.84
CA MET A 113 -22.94 8.03 42.40
C MET A 113 -24.01 8.87 41.67
N PRO A 114 -25.14 9.20 42.30
CA PRO A 114 -26.19 10.01 41.68
C PRO A 114 -25.81 11.49 41.81
N GLY A 115 -25.45 12.16 40.71
CA GLY A 115 -25.44 13.63 40.74
C GLY A 115 -24.52 14.44 39.82
N MET A 116 -23.77 13.89 38.86
CA MET A 116 -22.90 14.72 38.01
C MET A 116 -23.32 14.66 36.54
N GLY A 117 -23.70 15.85 36.03
CA GLY A 117 -24.39 16.07 34.77
C GLY A 117 -23.70 15.45 33.55
N GLY A 118 -24.52 14.86 32.68
CA GLY A 118 -24.07 14.33 31.40
C GLY A 118 -23.44 15.42 30.54
N MET A 119 -22.23 15.16 30.06
CA MET A 119 -21.63 15.96 28.99
C MET A 119 -22.64 16.14 27.85
N PRO A 120 -22.78 17.36 27.29
CA PRO A 120 -23.63 17.59 26.13
C PRO A 120 -23.17 16.68 24.99
N ARG A 121 -24.10 15.85 24.49
CA ARG A 121 -23.86 15.01 23.31
C ARG A 121 -23.45 15.92 22.15
N ARG A 122 -22.19 15.86 21.75
CA ARG A 122 -21.72 16.43 20.48
C ARG A 122 -22.66 15.94 19.37
N PRO A 123 -23.12 16.82 18.45
CA PRO A 123 -23.84 16.40 17.26
C PRO A 123 -23.05 15.29 16.56
N ARG A 124 -23.72 14.19 16.22
CA ARG A 124 -23.08 13.10 15.49
C ARG A 124 -22.80 13.61 14.07
N ARG A 125 -21.59 13.36 13.57
CA ARG A 125 -21.20 13.66 12.17
C ARG A 125 -21.38 12.40 11.32
N SER A 126 -21.86 12.56 10.09
CA SER A 126 -21.78 11.52 9.06
C SER A 126 -20.31 11.18 8.78
N PRO A 127 -20.02 9.94 8.32
CA PRO A 127 -18.69 9.59 7.81
C PRO A 127 -18.29 10.47 6.62
N ASP A 128 -16.99 10.73 6.50
CA ASP A 128 -16.41 11.39 5.32
C ASP A 128 -16.37 10.39 4.14
N GLU A 129 -16.48 10.90 2.92
CA GLU A 129 -16.40 10.10 1.69
C GLU A 129 -15.07 10.37 0.98
N GLU A 130 -14.29 9.32 0.70
CA GLU A 130 -13.00 9.45 0.03
C GLU A 130 -13.10 8.96 -1.43
N GLN A 131 -12.73 9.83 -2.37
CA GLN A 131 -12.77 9.53 -3.80
C GLN A 131 -11.41 9.78 -4.48
N PRO A 132 -10.82 8.80 -5.19
CA PRO A 132 -9.61 9.05 -5.96
C PRO A 132 -9.94 9.85 -7.22
N TYR A 133 -9.28 10.99 -7.41
CA TYR A 133 -9.37 11.81 -8.62
C TYR A 133 -8.12 11.62 -9.48
N LYS A 134 -8.28 11.08 -10.69
CA LYS A 134 -7.18 10.90 -11.63
C LYS A 134 -6.88 12.21 -12.35
N ALA A 135 -5.63 12.66 -12.27
CA ALA A 135 -5.17 13.90 -12.88
C ALA A 135 -3.96 13.64 -13.78
N THR A 136 -3.95 14.27 -14.96
CA THR A 136 -2.79 14.24 -15.86
C THR A 136 -1.71 15.22 -15.37
N LEU A 137 -0.46 14.97 -15.74
CA LEU A 137 0.66 15.88 -15.44
C LEU A 137 0.44 17.29 -16.00
N GLU A 138 -0.22 17.43 -17.14
CA GLU A 138 -0.59 18.72 -17.73
C GLU A 138 -1.63 19.48 -16.89
N ASP A 139 -2.66 18.77 -16.40
CA ASP A 139 -3.68 19.34 -15.52
C ASP A 139 -3.05 19.82 -14.20
N LEU A 140 -2.10 19.06 -13.67
CA LEU A 140 -1.36 19.41 -12.45
C LEU A 140 -0.39 20.58 -12.65
N TYR A 141 0.13 20.77 -13.87
CA TYR A 141 1.02 21.88 -14.20
C TYR A 141 0.25 23.21 -14.33
N LYS A 142 -0.85 23.22 -15.11
CA LYS A 142 -1.64 24.44 -15.37
C LYS A 142 -2.59 24.78 -14.22
N GLY A 143 -2.98 23.77 -13.43
CA GLY A 143 -4.13 23.86 -12.54
C GLY A 143 -5.43 23.77 -13.34
N LYS A 144 -6.45 23.12 -12.76
CA LYS A 144 -7.71 22.86 -13.46
C LYS A 144 -8.89 23.00 -12.53
N THR A 145 -9.94 23.64 -13.00
CA THR A 145 -11.25 23.61 -12.34
C THR A 145 -12.08 22.53 -12.99
N VAL A 146 -12.48 21.53 -12.23
CA VAL A 146 -13.21 20.36 -12.72
C VAL A 146 -14.62 20.42 -12.17
N LYS A 147 -15.61 20.30 -13.06
CA LYS A 147 -17.01 20.11 -12.68
C LYS A 147 -17.32 18.62 -12.74
N PHE A 148 -17.76 18.04 -11.64
CA PHE A 148 -18.18 16.63 -11.59
C PHE A 148 -19.58 16.53 -11.00
N ALA A 149 -20.34 15.54 -11.47
CA ALA A 149 -21.64 15.22 -10.91
C ALA A 149 -21.46 14.13 -9.86
N ALA A 150 -21.67 14.45 -8.59
CA ALA A 150 -21.72 13.47 -7.52
C ALA A 150 -23.17 13.08 -7.23
N GLU A 151 -23.45 11.78 -7.19
CA GLU A 151 -24.70 11.26 -6.63
C GLU A 151 -24.53 11.22 -5.12
N LYS A 152 -25.26 12.09 -4.40
CA LYS A 152 -25.22 12.14 -2.94
C LYS A 152 -26.56 11.81 -2.33
N GLN A 153 -26.52 11.25 -1.13
CA GLN A 153 -27.70 11.01 -0.31
C GLN A 153 -27.98 12.27 0.52
N ILE A 154 -29.06 12.98 0.21
CA ILE A 154 -29.52 14.13 1.00
C ILE A 154 -30.71 13.76 1.90
N VAL A 155 -30.89 14.51 2.97
CA VAL A 155 -32.11 14.43 3.78
C VAL A 155 -33.31 14.83 2.91
N CYS A 156 -34.37 14.04 2.94
CA CYS A 156 -35.55 14.28 2.11
C CYS A 156 -36.20 15.63 2.48
N GLY A 157 -36.14 16.62 1.58
CA GLY A 157 -36.71 17.95 1.83
C GLY A 157 -38.22 17.96 2.05
N THR A 158 -38.97 16.97 1.56
CA THR A 158 -40.44 16.90 1.75
C THR A 158 -40.84 16.38 3.14
N CYS A 159 -39.96 15.73 3.88
CA CYS A 159 -40.25 15.28 5.24
C CYS A 159 -39.22 15.76 6.27
N SER A 160 -38.23 16.55 5.85
CA SER A 160 -37.09 17.02 6.65
C SER A 160 -36.48 15.92 7.52
N GLY A 161 -36.34 14.72 6.96
CA GLY A 161 -35.75 13.57 7.66
C GLY A 161 -36.68 12.82 8.62
N THR A 162 -37.95 13.20 8.76
CA THR A 162 -38.91 12.49 9.63
C THR A 162 -39.38 11.16 9.05
N GLY A 163 -39.39 11.02 7.72
CA GLY A 163 -39.83 9.81 7.00
C GLY A 163 -41.35 9.68 6.78
N ALA A 164 -42.13 10.60 7.34
CA ALA A 164 -43.60 10.64 7.22
C ALA A 164 -44.08 11.80 6.33
N LYS A 165 -45.38 11.79 6.01
CA LYS A 165 -46.05 12.97 5.42
C LYS A 165 -46.17 14.09 6.45
N GLU A 166 -46.22 15.32 5.98
CA GLU A 166 -46.41 16.50 6.82
C GLU A 166 -47.68 16.34 7.69
N LYS A 167 -47.55 16.67 8.98
CA LYS A 167 -48.62 16.64 10.01
C LYS A 167 -49.04 15.28 10.55
N VAL A 168 -48.34 14.19 10.22
CA VAL A 168 -48.55 12.89 10.88
C VAL A 168 -47.79 12.86 12.22
N LYS A 169 -48.47 12.43 13.29
CA LYS A 169 -47.83 12.26 14.60
C LYS A 169 -46.80 11.12 14.56
N VAL A 170 -45.64 11.36 15.16
CA VAL A 170 -44.55 10.39 15.25
C VAL A 170 -44.96 9.24 16.17
N THR A 171 -45.19 8.05 15.60
CA THR A 171 -45.43 6.83 16.38
C THR A 171 -44.10 6.14 16.64
N LYS A 172 -43.75 5.97 17.92
CA LYS A 172 -42.54 5.22 18.31
C LYS A 172 -42.66 3.77 17.87
N CYS A 173 -41.55 3.17 17.47
CA CYS A 173 -41.54 1.76 17.08
C CYS A 173 -41.70 0.86 18.32
N ASP A 174 -42.73 0.02 18.30
CA ASP A 174 -43.07 -0.86 19.43
C ASP A 174 -41.95 -1.87 19.75
N ARG A 175 -41.19 -2.30 18.73
CA ARG A 175 -40.17 -3.34 18.87
C ARG A 175 -38.85 -2.83 19.47
N CYS A 176 -38.51 -1.57 19.27
CA CYS A 176 -37.28 -0.96 19.80
C CYS A 176 -37.53 0.20 20.77
N GLY A 177 -38.80 0.51 21.09
CA GLY A 177 -39.16 1.60 22.00
C GLY A 177 -38.73 3.00 21.54
N GLY A 178 -38.39 3.19 20.27
CA GLY A 178 -37.81 4.44 19.77
C GLY A 178 -36.29 4.44 19.62
N HIS A 179 -35.59 3.38 20.02
CA HIS A 179 -34.12 3.35 20.03
C HIS A 179 -33.47 2.98 18.69
N GLY A 180 -34.24 2.49 17.71
CA GLY A 180 -33.74 2.14 16.37
C GLY A 180 -32.91 0.84 16.31
N VAL A 181 -32.43 0.33 17.44
CA VAL A 181 -31.67 -0.92 17.58
C VAL A 181 -32.35 -1.84 18.60
N VAL A 182 -32.15 -3.15 18.45
CA VAL A 182 -32.63 -4.19 19.38
C VAL A 182 -31.46 -5.06 19.77
N ASP A 183 -31.35 -5.37 21.07
CA ASP A 183 -30.33 -6.27 21.59
C ASP A 183 -30.77 -7.73 21.37
N VAL A 184 -30.01 -8.47 20.59
CA VAL A 184 -30.24 -9.90 20.35
C VAL A 184 -29.13 -10.69 21.03
N ILE A 185 -29.53 -11.61 21.91
CA ILE A 185 -28.60 -12.50 22.61
C ILE A 185 -28.25 -13.65 21.67
N ARG A 186 -27.01 -13.71 21.18
CA ARG A 186 -26.49 -14.87 20.44
C ARG A 186 -25.67 -15.74 21.36
N GLN A 187 -26.05 -17.02 21.45
CA GLN A 187 -25.28 -18.01 22.21
C GLN A 187 -24.17 -18.56 21.32
N MET A 188 -22.94 -18.12 21.59
CA MET A 188 -21.73 -18.63 20.93
C MET A 188 -21.05 -19.60 21.90
N GLY A 189 -21.59 -20.80 22.00
CA GLY A 189 -21.11 -21.81 22.95
C GLY A 189 -21.54 -21.54 24.41
N PRO A 190 -20.65 -21.67 25.42
CA PRO A 190 -20.98 -21.40 26.82
C PRO A 190 -21.24 -19.91 27.14
N LEU A 191 -20.77 -19.00 26.29
CA LEU A 191 -20.94 -17.55 26.48
C LEU A 191 -22.11 -16.99 25.67
N ARG A 192 -22.94 -16.19 26.34
CA ARG A 192 -24.04 -15.42 25.74
C ARG A 192 -23.52 -14.03 25.41
N HIS A 193 -23.39 -13.70 24.12
CA HIS A 193 -23.03 -12.37 23.66
C HIS A 193 -24.29 -11.56 23.34
N ARG A 194 -24.36 -10.30 23.78
CA ARG A 194 -25.44 -9.36 23.42
C ARG A 194 -25.00 -8.58 22.20
N ASP A 195 -25.56 -8.88 21.04
CA ASP A 195 -25.33 -8.12 19.82
C ASP A 195 -26.38 -7.02 19.67
N ARG A 196 -25.94 -5.77 19.42
CA ARG A 196 -26.84 -4.69 18.98
C ARG A 196 -27.10 -4.81 17.48
N ILE A 197 -28.32 -5.12 17.09
CA ILE A 197 -28.73 -5.24 15.69
C ILE A 197 -29.70 -4.09 15.36
N MET A 198 -29.68 -3.58 14.13
CA MET A 198 -30.69 -2.62 13.68
C MET A 198 -32.08 -3.24 13.75
N CYS A 199 -33.06 -2.49 14.26
CA CYS A 199 -34.43 -2.99 14.39
C CYS A 199 -35.06 -3.19 13.00
N ASP A 200 -35.46 -4.42 12.65
CA ASP A 200 -36.07 -4.70 11.33
C ASP A 200 -37.34 -3.88 11.04
N HIS A 201 -38.07 -3.51 12.09
CA HIS A 201 -39.40 -2.88 11.97
C HIS A 201 -39.33 -1.37 11.69
N CYS A 202 -38.29 -0.69 12.19
CA CYS A 202 -38.08 0.75 11.92
C CYS A 202 -36.79 1.03 11.13
N GLN A 203 -35.98 0.01 10.81
CA GLN A 203 -34.71 0.11 10.07
C GLN A 203 -33.79 1.22 10.61
N GLY A 204 -33.70 1.34 11.94
CA GLY A 204 -32.88 2.37 12.59
C GLY A 204 -33.55 3.75 12.74
N ALA A 205 -34.77 3.95 12.24
CA ALA A 205 -35.47 5.25 12.35
C ALA A 205 -36.08 5.52 13.72
N GLY A 206 -36.25 4.50 14.57
CA GLY A 206 -36.91 4.62 15.88
C GLY A 206 -38.42 4.85 15.81
N ASN A 207 -38.93 5.34 14.69
CA ASN A 207 -40.34 5.61 14.46
C ASN A 207 -40.91 4.66 13.41
N TYR A 208 -42.19 4.31 13.56
CA TYR A 208 -42.90 3.43 12.64
C TYR A 208 -44.11 4.15 12.05
N TYR A 209 -44.21 4.13 10.72
CA TYR A 209 -45.34 4.72 9.99
C TYR A 209 -46.02 3.65 9.13
N LYS A 210 -47.35 3.63 9.18
CA LYS A 210 -48.18 2.84 8.26
C LYS A 210 -47.89 3.29 6.83
N GLU A 211 -48.04 2.38 5.88
CA GLU A 211 -47.66 2.62 4.48
C GLU A 211 -48.31 3.88 3.86
N LYS A 212 -49.56 4.17 4.26
CA LYS A 212 -50.31 5.36 3.83
C LYS A 212 -49.72 6.67 4.36
N ASP A 213 -49.00 6.63 5.47
CA ASP A 213 -48.48 7.80 6.19
C ASP A 213 -47.00 8.05 5.90
N ARG A 214 -46.33 7.11 5.20
CA ARG A 214 -44.95 7.27 4.74
C ARG A 214 -44.86 8.40 3.71
N CYS A 215 -43.74 9.12 3.73
CA CYS A 215 -43.46 10.13 2.72
C CYS A 215 -43.41 9.49 1.33
N LYS A 216 -44.06 10.11 0.33
CA LYS A 216 -44.15 9.57 -1.04
C LYS A 216 -42.78 9.54 -1.74
N LYS A 217 -41.92 10.53 -1.51
CA LYS A 217 -40.59 10.64 -2.14
C LYS A 217 -39.57 9.66 -1.56
N CYS A 218 -39.39 9.63 -0.24
CA CYS A 218 -38.41 8.75 0.40
C CYS A 218 -38.95 7.37 0.78
N LYS A 219 -40.27 7.12 0.67
CA LYS A 219 -40.96 5.88 1.06
C LYS A 219 -40.61 5.40 2.48
N GLY A 220 -40.40 6.33 3.41
CA GLY A 220 -39.99 6.05 4.79
C GLY A 220 -38.48 5.94 5.04
N LYS A 221 -37.63 6.01 4.01
CA LYS A 221 -36.15 5.94 4.15
C LYS A 221 -35.48 7.19 4.71
N ARG A 222 -36.21 8.31 4.81
CA ARG A 222 -35.77 9.63 5.33
C ARG A 222 -34.73 10.37 4.48
N THR A 223 -34.08 9.69 3.55
CA THR A 223 -33.11 10.25 2.61
C THR A 223 -33.54 10.01 1.15
N ILE A 224 -33.03 10.83 0.24
CA ILE A 224 -33.19 10.69 -1.22
C ILE A 224 -31.83 10.86 -1.90
N LYS A 225 -31.66 10.21 -3.05
CA LYS A 225 -30.48 10.37 -3.91
C LYS A 225 -30.68 11.59 -4.80
N GLU A 226 -29.71 12.49 -4.83
CA GLU A 226 -29.70 13.69 -5.66
C GLU A 226 -28.35 13.83 -6.35
N ASN A 227 -28.38 14.14 -7.65
CA ASN A 227 -27.17 14.43 -8.41
C ASN A 227 -26.87 15.93 -8.32
N LYS A 228 -25.78 16.30 -7.65
CA LYS A 228 -25.33 17.69 -7.56
C LYS A 228 -24.05 17.86 -8.38
N ALA A 229 -24.03 18.88 -9.22
CA ALA A 229 -22.80 19.31 -9.88
C ALA A 229 -21.95 20.07 -8.86
N LEU A 230 -20.74 19.57 -8.59
CA LEU A 230 -19.75 20.17 -7.71
C LEU A 230 -18.56 20.64 -8.56
N GLU A 231 -17.98 21.76 -8.16
CA GLU A 231 -16.80 22.33 -8.80
C GLU A 231 -15.62 22.24 -7.85
N VAL A 232 -14.55 21.56 -8.27
CA VAL A 232 -13.31 21.44 -7.51
C VAL A 232 -12.20 22.12 -8.28
N TYR A 233 -11.49 23.02 -7.60
CA TYR A 233 -10.27 23.62 -8.10
C TYR A 233 -9.07 22.78 -7.65
N ILE A 234 -8.32 22.25 -8.63
CA ILE A 234 -7.07 21.53 -8.41
C ILE A 234 -5.94 22.55 -8.54
N PRO A 235 -5.22 22.86 -7.44
CA PRO A 235 -4.16 23.84 -7.49
C PRO A 235 -2.99 23.34 -8.34
N ARG A 236 -2.32 24.28 -9.00
CA ARG A 236 -1.08 23.98 -9.74
C ARG A 236 -0.02 23.40 -8.80
N GLY A 237 0.76 22.44 -9.29
CA GLY A 237 1.82 21.80 -8.51
C GLY A 237 1.32 20.81 -7.47
N SER A 238 0.05 20.41 -7.53
CA SER A 238 -0.49 19.39 -6.63
C SER A 238 0.29 18.08 -6.71
N MET A 239 0.47 17.40 -5.58
CA MET A 239 1.26 16.17 -5.48
C MET A 239 0.41 14.92 -5.45
N GLN A 240 1.01 13.77 -5.78
CA GLN A 240 0.40 12.47 -5.60
C GLN A 240 -0.07 12.28 -4.14
N GLY A 241 -1.33 11.84 -3.97
CA GLY A 241 -1.94 11.58 -2.67
C GLY A 241 -2.38 12.84 -1.91
N GLU A 242 -2.32 14.01 -2.53
CA GLU A 242 -2.84 15.23 -1.91
C GLU A 242 -4.36 15.19 -1.76
N ARG A 243 -4.82 15.73 -0.62
CA ARG A 243 -6.21 15.73 -0.18
C ARG A 243 -6.85 17.09 -0.46
N ILE A 244 -7.84 17.11 -1.35
CA ILE A 244 -8.72 18.27 -1.54
C ILE A 244 -10.05 17.99 -0.84
N VAL A 245 -10.40 18.84 0.12
CA VAL A 245 -11.59 18.65 0.96
C VAL A 245 -12.71 19.59 0.51
N LEU A 246 -13.88 19.01 0.22
CA LEU A 246 -15.13 19.74 0.09
C LEU A 246 -15.95 19.56 1.37
N GLU A 247 -16.01 20.62 2.17
CA GLU A 247 -16.68 20.59 3.47
C GLU A 247 -18.18 20.35 3.34
N GLY A 248 -18.71 19.38 4.08
CA GLY A 248 -20.16 19.13 4.18
C GLY A 248 -20.85 18.60 2.92
N GLU A 249 -20.10 18.18 1.90
CA GLU A 249 -20.65 17.64 0.65
C GLU A 249 -20.77 16.10 0.62
N ALA A 250 -20.40 15.39 1.69
CA ALA A 250 -20.64 13.95 1.82
C ALA A 250 -22.12 13.60 2.07
N ASP A 251 -22.41 12.30 2.14
CA ASP A 251 -23.75 11.78 2.42
C ASP A 251 -24.35 12.30 3.74
N GLN A 252 -25.56 12.84 3.64
CA GLN A 252 -26.33 13.34 4.77
C GLN A 252 -27.13 12.22 5.41
N LEU A 253 -26.95 12.05 6.72
CA LEU A 253 -27.79 11.20 7.54
C LEU A 253 -28.75 12.07 8.37
N PRO A 254 -30.01 11.62 8.59
CA PRO A 254 -30.93 12.31 9.48
C PRO A 254 -30.33 12.48 10.88
N ASP A 255 -30.57 13.63 11.51
CA ASP A 255 -30.12 13.96 12.87
C ASP A 255 -28.59 14.06 13.05
N THR A 256 -27.84 14.23 11.95
CA THR A 256 -26.37 14.36 11.95
C THR A 256 -25.89 15.51 11.05
N THR A 257 -24.71 16.05 11.34
CA THR A 257 -24.03 16.99 10.44
C THR A 257 -23.31 16.22 9.33
N PRO A 258 -23.36 16.66 8.06
CA PRO A 258 -22.68 15.97 6.97
C PRO A 258 -21.15 15.89 7.20
N GLY A 259 -20.56 14.82 6.67
CA GLY A 259 -19.12 14.66 6.55
C GLY A 259 -18.59 15.44 5.35
N ASP A 260 -17.29 15.31 5.11
CA ASP A 260 -16.62 15.96 3.98
C ASP A 260 -16.39 14.98 2.83
N LEU A 261 -16.42 15.50 1.60
CA LEU A 261 -16.01 14.77 0.41
C LEU A 261 -14.53 15.07 0.15
N ILE A 262 -13.68 14.05 0.28
CA ILE A 262 -12.22 14.16 0.26
C ILE A 262 -11.70 13.53 -1.03
N PHE A 263 -11.15 14.35 -1.91
CA PHE A 263 -10.50 13.89 -3.13
C PHE A 263 -9.03 13.61 -2.87
N HIS A 264 -8.60 12.41 -3.25
CA HIS A 264 -7.18 12.06 -3.29
C HIS A 264 -6.68 12.14 -4.72
N ILE A 265 -5.71 13.01 -4.99
CA ILE A 265 -5.14 13.15 -6.32
C ILE A 265 -4.29 11.92 -6.66
N VAL A 266 -4.59 11.31 -7.81
CA VAL A 266 -3.84 10.21 -8.41
C VAL A 266 -3.30 10.68 -9.76
N GLU A 267 -1.99 10.90 -9.82
CA GLU A 267 -1.22 11.24 -11.00
C GLU A 267 -1.23 10.07 -11.98
N GLU A 268 -1.63 10.36 -13.22
CA GLU A 268 -1.55 9.42 -14.32
C GLU A 268 -0.13 9.40 -14.91
N PRO A 269 0.40 8.21 -15.27
CA PRO A 269 1.70 8.11 -15.92
C PRO A 269 1.67 8.86 -17.26
N HIS A 270 2.75 9.57 -17.58
CA HIS A 270 2.90 10.34 -18.82
C HIS A 270 3.99 9.72 -19.70
N ASP A 271 3.80 9.76 -21.01
CA ASP A 271 4.67 9.04 -21.96
C ASP A 271 6.09 9.63 -22.06
N ILE A 272 6.21 10.95 -21.89
CA ILE A 272 7.48 11.70 -22.08
C ILE A 272 8.14 12.08 -20.75
N PHE A 273 7.35 12.29 -19.70
CA PHE A 273 7.81 12.94 -18.48
C PHE A 273 7.56 12.02 -17.30
N THR A 274 8.59 11.85 -16.50
CA THR A 274 8.50 11.19 -15.19
C THR A 274 8.72 12.25 -14.13
N ARG A 275 7.77 12.38 -13.20
CA ARG A 275 7.85 13.38 -12.14
C ARG A 275 8.51 12.78 -10.90
N ILE A 276 9.46 13.51 -10.33
CA ILE A 276 10.09 13.19 -9.04
C ILE A 276 9.98 14.44 -8.16
N GLY A 277 8.99 14.44 -7.26
CA GLY A 277 8.71 15.60 -6.42
C GLY A 277 8.26 16.83 -7.23
N HIS A 278 9.11 17.85 -7.30
CA HIS A 278 8.89 19.06 -8.10
C HIS A 278 9.68 19.06 -9.41
N ASP A 279 10.59 18.11 -9.59
CA ASP A 279 11.42 18.01 -10.76
C ASP A 279 10.80 17.05 -11.78
N LEU A 280 11.13 17.26 -13.05
CA LEU A 280 10.73 16.41 -14.15
C LEU A 280 11.96 15.75 -14.74
N SER A 281 11.83 14.50 -15.16
CA SER A 281 12.82 13.82 -16.00
C SER A 281 12.22 13.39 -17.32
N ALA A 282 12.95 13.56 -18.42
CA ALA A 282 12.56 13.12 -19.74
C ALA A 282 13.75 12.56 -20.52
N ASP A 283 13.48 11.64 -21.43
CA ASP A 283 14.50 11.12 -22.34
C ASP A 283 14.75 12.09 -23.49
N LEU A 284 16.01 12.52 -23.62
CA LEU A 284 16.48 13.34 -24.73
C LEU A 284 17.13 12.44 -25.78
N LYS A 285 16.43 12.26 -26.89
CA LYS A 285 16.92 11.50 -28.06
C LYS A 285 17.78 12.39 -28.93
N VAL A 286 19.05 12.02 -29.09
CA VAL A 286 20.08 12.74 -29.85
C VAL A 286 20.70 11.77 -30.85
N THR A 287 20.93 12.21 -32.08
CA THR A 287 21.66 11.39 -33.05
C THR A 287 23.16 11.42 -32.77
N LEU A 288 23.92 10.41 -33.19
CA LEU A 288 25.38 10.41 -33.04
C LEU A 288 26.05 11.68 -33.62
N ALA A 289 25.55 12.15 -34.77
CA ALA A 289 26.05 13.38 -35.41
C ALA A 289 25.80 14.62 -34.54
N GLU A 290 24.63 14.74 -33.91
CA GLU A 290 24.31 15.82 -32.99
C GLU A 290 25.11 15.74 -31.68
N ALA A 291 25.40 14.52 -31.20
CA ALA A 291 26.18 14.31 -29.99
C ALA A 291 27.65 14.74 -30.14
N LEU A 292 28.23 14.55 -31.33
CA LEU A 292 29.62 14.94 -31.66
C LEU A 292 29.70 16.39 -32.17
N GLY A 293 28.80 16.75 -33.09
CA GLY A 293 28.82 18.01 -33.82
C GLY A 293 28.13 19.18 -33.11
N GLY A 294 27.43 18.93 -32.01
CA GLY A 294 26.55 19.89 -31.35
C GLY A 294 25.25 20.13 -32.14
N PHE A 295 24.25 20.67 -31.46
CA PHE A 295 22.95 20.92 -32.08
C PHE A 295 22.26 22.13 -31.46
N SER A 296 21.35 22.73 -32.23
CA SER A 296 20.50 23.83 -31.79
C SER A 296 19.11 23.62 -32.36
N ARG A 297 18.21 23.00 -31.59
CA ARG A 297 16.83 22.75 -32.00
C ARG A 297 15.88 22.67 -30.81
N VAL A 298 14.59 22.70 -31.11
CA VAL A 298 13.55 22.35 -30.14
C VAL A 298 13.62 20.85 -29.89
N VAL A 299 13.88 20.48 -28.65
CA VAL A 299 14.09 19.09 -28.24
C VAL A 299 12.79 18.41 -27.86
N LEU A 300 11.96 19.11 -27.09
CA LEU A 300 10.76 18.55 -26.49
C LEU A 300 9.67 19.60 -26.34
N LYS A 301 8.41 19.15 -26.32
CA LYS A 301 7.26 19.98 -25.95
C LYS A 301 7.03 19.81 -24.45
N HIS A 302 7.04 20.91 -23.72
CA HIS A 302 6.69 20.94 -22.30
C HIS A 302 5.18 20.71 -22.13
N LEU A 303 4.75 20.34 -20.92
CA LEU A 303 3.35 20.30 -20.43
C LEU A 303 2.50 21.56 -20.75
N ASP A 304 3.13 22.72 -20.97
CA ASP A 304 2.46 23.96 -21.42
C ASP A 304 2.12 23.99 -22.91
N GLY A 305 2.67 23.06 -23.70
CA GLY A 305 2.69 23.12 -25.17
C GLY A 305 3.84 23.96 -25.74
N ARG A 306 4.64 24.63 -24.90
CA ARG A 306 5.84 25.37 -25.30
C ARG A 306 6.97 24.39 -25.67
N GLY A 307 7.72 24.70 -26.73
CA GLY A 307 8.90 23.93 -27.10
C GLY A 307 10.14 24.38 -26.34
N ILE A 308 10.87 23.46 -25.74
CA ILE A 308 12.16 23.75 -25.09
C ILE A 308 13.25 23.69 -26.15
N HIS A 309 13.86 24.84 -26.43
CA HIS A 309 14.99 24.95 -27.33
C HIS A 309 16.30 24.82 -26.55
N ILE A 310 17.16 23.88 -26.96
CA ILE A 310 18.47 23.66 -26.35
C ILE A 310 19.53 23.94 -27.40
N ASN A 311 20.51 24.76 -27.04
CA ASN A 311 21.69 25.04 -27.83
C ASN A 311 22.91 24.41 -27.15
N HIS A 312 23.42 23.33 -27.74
CA HIS A 312 24.63 22.67 -27.29
C HIS A 312 25.80 23.02 -28.23
N PRO A 313 26.85 23.70 -27.73
CA PRO A 313 27.91 24.22 -28.58
C PRO A 313 28.74 23.11 -29.21
N ARG A 314 29.20 23.36 -30.45
CA ARG A 314 30.12 22.46 -31.16
C ARG A 314 31.42 22.28 -30.37
N GLY A 315 31.93 21.06 -30.31
CA GLY A 315 33.18 20.72 -29.62
C GLY A 315 33.01 20.20 -28.19
N LYS A 316 31.81 20.29 -27.59
CA LYS A 316 31.50 19.54 -26.37
C LYS A 316 30.79 18.23 -26.75
N ILE A 317 31.44 17.10 -26.53
CA ILE A 317 30.84 15.79 -26.84
C ILE A 317 29.82 15.44 -25.75
N ILE A 318 28.61 15.07 -26.17
CA ILE A 318 27.58 14.53 -25.28
C ILE A 318 27.77 13.02 -25.17
N ARG A 319 27.78 12.50 -23.94
CA ARG A 319 27.93 11.05 -23.69
C ARG A 319 26.57 10.37 -23.52
N PRO A 320 26.43 9.08 -23.91
CA PRO A 320 25.26 8.29 -23.56
C PRO A 320 25.02 8.30 -22.05
N GLY A 321 23.77 8.46 -21.61
CA GLY A 321 23.39 8.50 -20.20
C GLY A 321 23.77 9.78 -19.46
N GLN A 322 24.42 10.75 -20.12
CA GLN A 322 24.67 12.06 -19.54
C GLN A 322 23.35 12.77 -19.22
N VAL A 323 23.27 13.42 -18.07
CA VAL A 323 22.08 14.17 -17.64
C VAL A 323 22.29 15.66 -17.86
N LEU A 324 21.42 16.30 -18.65
CA LEU A 324 21.39 17.74 -18.84
C LEU A 324 20.32 18.36 -17.96
N LYS A 325 20.71 19.31 -17.11
CA LYS A 325 19.79 20.02 -16.22
C LYS A 325 19.33 21.33 -16.86
N VAL A 326 18.02 21.50 -17.06
CA VAL A 326 17.38 22.72 -17.52
C VAL A 326 16.68 23.37 -16.33
N HIS A 327 17.18 24.53 -15.92
CA HIS A 327 16.69 25.23 -14.74
C HIS A 327 15.30 25.83 -14.95
N GLY A 328 14.41 25.67 -13.96
CA GLY A 328 13.09 26.34 -13.94
C GLY A 328 12.04 25.79 -14.92
N GLU A 329 12.31 24.65 -15.56
CA GLU A 329 11.37 23.96 -16.46
C GLU A 329 10.80 22.66 -15.84
N GLY A 330 10.76 22.58 -14.50
CA GLY A 330 10.08 21.50 -13.76
C GLY A 330 8.64 21.86 -13.37
N MET A 331 8.07 21.14 -12.40
CA MET A 331 6.70 21.39 -11.91
C MET A 331 6.63 22.68 -11.08
N PRO A 332 5.53 23.44 -11.15
CA PRO A 332 5.34 24.63 -10.32
C PRO A 332 5.22 24.26 -8.83
N LEU A 333 5.72 25.13 -7.97
CA LEU A 333 5.48 25.03 -6.53
C LEU A 333 4.08 25.60 -6.20
N LYS A 334 3.40 25.00 -5.22
CA LYS A 334 2.06 25.48 -4.78
C LYS A 334 2.08 26.91 -4.26
N ARG A 335 3.18 27.28 -3.58
CA ARG A 335 3.38 28.59 -2.97
C ARG A 335 4.44 29.33 -3.77
N GLY A 336 4.03 30.32 -4.53
CA GLY A 336 4.90 31.15 -5.38
C GLY A 336 4.81 30.79 -6.86
N ASP A 337 5.63 31.47 -7.66
CA ASP A 337 5.73 31.27 -9.11
C ASP A 337 7.01 30.54 -9.54
N GLN A 338 7.76 30.06 -8.55
CA GLN A 338 8.94 29.24 -8.79
C GLN A 338 8.52 27.86 -9.31
N LYS A 339 9.38 27.30 -10.17
CA LYS A 339 9.25 25.97 -10.76
C LYS A 339 10.47 25.14 -10.37
N GLY A 340 10.31 23.83 -10.33
CA GLY A 340 11.43 22.90 -10.21
C GLY A 340 12.29 22.89 -11.47
N ASP A 341 13.15 21.89 -11.58
CA ASP A 341 14.07 21.73 -12.71
C ASP A 341 13.69 20.53 -13.59
N LEU A 342 14.13 20.56 -14.86
CA LEU A 342 13.97 19.47 -15.82
C LEU A 342 15.31 18.77 -16.05
N TYR A 343 15.34 17.46 -15.86
CA TYR A 343 16.50 16.60 -16.10
C TYR A 343 16.30 15.81 -17.39
N LEU A 344 17.18 16.02 -18.35
CA LEU A 344 17.16 15.33 -19.63
C LEU A 344 18.21 14.25 -19.66
N ILE A 345 17.78 12.99 -19.73
CA ILE A 345 18.66 11.83 -19.83
C ILE A 345 18.97 11.62 -21.31
N VAL A 346 20.23 11.77 -21.70
CA VAL A 346 20.63 11.63 -23.09
C VAL A 346 20.63 10.17 -23.50
N LYS A 347 19.83 9.85 -24.52
CA LYS A 347 19.87 8.58 -25.26
C LYS A 347 20.36 8.87 -26.68
N ILE A 348 21.50 8.28 -27.03
CA ILE A 348 22.11 8.45 -28.34
C ILE A 348 21.55 7.37 -29.28
N GLU A 349 20.89 7.80 -30.35
CA GLU A 349 20.46 6.92 -31.43
C GLU A 349 21.60 6.79 -32.45
N PHE A 350 22.09 5.56 -32.59
CA PHE A 350 23.10 5.22 -33.60
C PHE A 350 22.45 5.04 -34.97
N PRO A 351 23.19 5.32 -36.07
CA PRO A 351 22.74 4.98 -37.42
C PRO A 351 22.47 3.48 -37.55
N LYS A 352 21.62 3.10 -38.50
CA LYS A 352 21.34 1.69 -38.82
C LYS A 352 22.56 1.02 -39.46
N ASP A 353 22.64 -0.29 -39.30
CA ASP A 353 23.67 -1.11 -39.94
C ASP A 353 23.59 -1.00 -41.47
N GLY A 354 24.75 -0.90 -42.12
CA GLY A 354 24.83 -0.67 -43.56
C GLY A 354 24.55 0.77 -44.02
N TRP A 355 24.58 1.76 -43.11
CA TRP A 355 24.47 3.18 -43.50
C TRP A 355 25.65 3.68 -44.34
N LEU A 356 26.81 3.02 -44.25
CA LEU A 356 27.99 3.27 -45.08
C LEU A 356 28.22 2.07 -46.01
N ASN A 357 28.23 2.32 -47.32
CA ASN A 357 28.34 1.27 -48.34
C ASN A 357 29.76 1.12 -48.92
N ASP A 358 30.61 2.13 -48.78
CA ASP A 358 31.95 2.14 -49.39
C ASP A 358 33.07 2.01 -48.35
N GLU A 359 34.01 1.09 -48.55
CA GLU A 359 35.21 0.91 -47.69
C GLU A 359 36.00 2.21 -47.48
N LYS A 360 36.04 3.07 -48.51
CA LYS A 360 36.70 4.39 -48.44
C LYS A 360 36.05 5.32 -47.41
N GLN A 361 34.73 5.23 -47.23
CA GLN A 361 34.01 6.06 -46.24
C GLN A 361 34.31 5.60 -44.81
N TYR A 362 34.56 4.31 -44.61
CA TYR A 362 35.01 3.78 -43.32
C TYR A 362 36.41 4.29 -42.96
N ASP A 363 37.35 4.28 -43.92
CA ASP A 363 38.69 4.83 -43.71
C ASP A 363 38.69 6.33 -43.41
N GLU A 364 37.80 7.10 -44.05
CA GLU A 364 37.62 8.52 -43.76
C GLU A 364 37.03 8.75 -42.36
N LEU A 365 36.07 7.93 -41.93
CA LEU A 365 35.50 7.99 -40.59
C LEU A 365 36.53 7.64 -39.51
N LEU A 366 37.35 6.60 -39.73
CA LEU A 366 38.41 6.18 -38.82
C LEU A 366 39.52 7.23 -38.67
N LYS A 367 39.78 8.04 -39.71
CA LYS A 367 40.70 9.19 -39.61
C LYS A 367 40.15 10.34 -38.78
N LEU A 368 38.82 10.47 -38.69
CA LEU A 368 38.15 11.55 -37.94
C LEU A 368 37.95 11.22 -36.46
N LEU A 369 37.86 9.94 -36.12
CA LEU A 369 37.72 9.46 -34.75
C LEU A 369 39.10 9.23 -34.11
N PRO A 370 39.21 9.31 -32.76
CA PRO A 370 40.44 8.90 -32.08
C PRO A 370 40.75 7.45 -32.44
N GLY A 371 42.04 7.18 -32.70
CA GLY A 371 42.50 5.86 -33.11
C GLY A 371 42.15 4.78 -32.07
N PRO A 372 42.01 3.51 -32.50
CA PRO A 372 41.70 2.42 -31.60
C PRO A 372 42.73 2.32 -30.49
N GLU A 373 42.30 1.88 -29.31
CA GLU A 373 43.21 1.62 -28.20
C GLU A 373 44.27 0.59 -28.64
N ALA A 374 45.49 0.76 -28.12
CA ALA A 374 46.57 -0.15 -28.47
C ALA A 374 46.18 -1.58 -28.07
N PRO A 375 46.33 -2.57 -28.96
CA PRO A 375 45.96 -3.94 -28.66
C PRO A 375 46.76 -4.42 -27.44
N ILE A 376 46.06 -5.09 -26.53
CA ILE A 376 46.65 -5.65 -25.31
C ILE A 376 47.64 -6.73 -25.74
N LYS A 377 48.91 -6.60 -25.35
CA LYS A 377 49.94 -7.60 -25.66
C LYS A 377 49.78 -8.80 -24.72
N ALA A 378 49.40 -9.94 -25.27
CA ALA A 378 49.40 -11.23 -24.58
C ALA A 378 50.39 -12.19 -25.25
N GLU A 379 50.97 -13.13 -24.50
CA GLU A 379 51.93 -14.11 -25.02
C GLU A 379 51.26 -15.21 -25.86
N GLU A 380 49.98 -15.48 -25.61
CA GLU A 380 49.14 -16.43 -26.34
C GLU A 380 47.82 -15.72 -26.67
N VAL A 381 47.42 -15.75 -27.95
CA VAL A 381 46.20 -15.11 -28.46
C VAL A 381 45.34 -16.21 -29.06
N ASP A 382 44.23 -16.51 -28.40
CA ASP A 382 43.20 -17.41 -28.91
C ASP A 382 42.15 -16.60 -29.67
N ASP A 383 41.88 -16.99 -30.91
CA ASP A 383 40.74 -16.46 -31.67
C ASP A 383 39.46 -17.11 -31.14
N VAL A 384 38.64 -16.32 -30.47
CA VAL A 384 37.36 -16.75 -29.90
C VAL A 384 36.20 -16.23 -30.73
N GLU A 385 35.28 -17.12 -31.08
CA GLU A 385 33.99 -16.77 -31.68
C GLU A 385 33.13 -16.04 -30.63
N TYR A 386 32.43 -14.98 -31.03
CA TYR A 386 31.52 -14.22 -30.18
C TYR A 386 30.13 -14.14 -30.83
N GLU A 387 29.10 -14.06 -29.99
CA GLU A 387 27.72 -13.85 -30.40
C GLU A 387 27.40 -12.35 -30.39
N GLU A 388 26.82 -11.82 -31.47
CA GLU A 388 26.60 -10.37 -31.65
C GLU A 388 25.47 -9.81 -30.78
N ASP A 389 24.43 -10.61 -30.50
CA ASP A 389 23.21 -10.22 -29.79
C ASP A 389 23.00 -10.99 -28.47
N ALA A 390 24.09 -11.27 -27.74
CA ALA A 390 23.99 -11.97 -26.46
C ALA A 390 23.24 -11.12 -25.40
N ASP A 391 22.22 -11.68 -24.77
CA ASP A 391 21.49 -11.02 -23.68
C ASP A 391 22.29 -11.13 -22.37
N ILE A 392 22.56 -9.99 -21.73
CA ILE A 392 23.25 -9.93 -20.44
C ILE A 392 22.48 -10.67 -19.34
N GLU A 393 21.17 -10.85 -19.49
CA GLU A 393 20.34 -11.63 -18.56
C GLU A 393 20.64 -13.14 -18.61
N GLN A 394 21.23 -13.65 -19.70
CA GLN A 394 21.66 -15.05 -19.82
C GLN A 394 23.00 -15.34 -19.13
N MET A 395 23.70 -14.28 -18.66
CA MET A 395 24.96 -14.41 -17.94
C MET A 395 24.79 -15.23 -16.65
N GLY A 396 25.36 -16.44 -16.62
CA GLY A 396 25.32 -17.34 -15.46
C GLY A 396 24.13 -18.30 -15.43
N ALA A 397 23.28 -18.32 -16.46
CA ALA A 397 22.17 -19.28 -16.60
C ALA A 397 22.62 -20.74 -16.44
N HIS A 398 23.85 -21.07 -16.87
CA HIS A 398 24.39 -22.43 -16.83
C HIS A 398 25.16 -22.81 -15.56
N GLN A 399 25.46 -21.87 -14.64
CA GLN A 399 26.34 -22.15 -13.50
C GLN A 399 25.62 -22.49 -12.19
N GLY A 400 24.31 -22.32 -12.10
CA GLY A 400 23.56 -22.64 -10.89
C GLY A 400 24.08 -21.94 -9.63
N ASP A 401 24.75 -20.77 -9.79
CA ASP A 401 25.26 -19.98 -8.67
C ASP A 401 24.07 -19.48 -7.84
N PRO A 402 23.96 -19.85 -6.54
CA PRO A 402 22.86 -19.43 -5.68
C PRO A 402 22.68 -17.90 -5.55
N ARG A 403 23.71 -17.10 -5.91
CA ARG A 403 23.65 -15.63 -5.92
C ARG A 403 22.86 -15.07 -7.09
N TYR A 404 22.79 -15.79 -8.21
CA TYR A 404 22.05 -15.43 -9.41
C TYR A 404 20.80 -16.31 -9.62
N ALA A 405 20.46 -17.14 -8.63
CA ALA A 405 19.24 -17.96 -8.59
C ALA A 405 17.95 -17.13 -8.35
N SER A 406 17.86 -15.95 -8.97
CA SER A 406 16.69 -15.08 -9.02
C SER A 406 16.54 -14.44 -10.41
N GLY A 407 16.56 -15.24 -11.45
CA GLY A 407 16.18 -14.87 -12.81
C GLY A 407 15.86 -16.16 -13.55
N GLU A 408 14.58 -16.50 -13.65
CA GLU A 408 13.95 -16.70 -14.95
C GLU A 408 14.78 -17.62 -15.86
N TRP A 409 14.46 -18.92 -15.81
CA TRP A 409 14.88 -19.86 -16.83
C TRP A 409 14.10 -19.53 -18.11
N GLU A 410 14.73 -18.75 -18.98
CA GLU A 410 14.49 -18.78 -20.41
C GLU A 410 15.15 -20.05 -20.96
N ASP A 411 14.34 -20.93 -21.54
CA ASP A 411 14.81 -21.95 -22.47
C ASP A 411 14.22 -21.55 -23.83
N ASP A 412 15.06 -20.97 -24.69
CA ASP A 412 14.92 -21.05 -26.13
C ASP A 412 15.57 -22.37 -26.58
N ASP A 413 14.77 -23.21 -27.24
CA ASP A 413 15.24 -24.20 -28.21
C ASP A 413 14.25 -24.07 -29.38
N ASP A 414 14.68 -23.37 -30.45
CA ASP A 414 14.06 -23.46 -31.77
C ASP A 414 14.90 -24.43 -32.61
N GLU A 415 14.35 -25.62 -32.85
CA GLU A 415 14.23 -26.26 -34.17
C GLU A 415 13.99 -27.76 -33.99
N GLY A 416 12.71 -28.10 -33.81
CA GLY A 416 12.22 -29.46 -33.89
C GLY A 416 10.72 -29.45 -33.68
N GLU A 417 9.95 -29.69 -34.76
CA GLU A 417 8.49 -29.77 -34.76
C GLU A 417 7.89 -30.29 -33.44
N GLY A 418 7.35 -29.43 -32.58
CA GLY A 418 6.73 -29.96 -31.37
C GLY A 418 6.38 -29.00 -30.23
N MET A 419 5.09 -28.68 -30.16
CA MET A 419 4.33 -28.30 -28.96
C MET A 419 4.55 -26.90 -28.35
N VAL A 420 3.42 -26.21 -28.26
CA VAL A 420 3.26 -24.82 -27.79
C VAL A 420 3.85 -24.59 -26.40
N ALA A 421 4.70 -23.55 -26.28
CA ALA A 421 5.36 -23.14 -25.04
C ALA A 421 4.37 -22.88 -23.87
N ALA A 422 4.82 -23.25 -22.68
CA ALA A 422 4.03 -23.25 -21.45
C ALA A 422 3.97 -21.87 -20.78
N LYS A 423 2.82 -21.50 -20.20
CA LYS A 423 2.66 -20.24 -19.45
C LYS A 423 3.47 -20.26 -18.14
N LYS A 424 4.06 -19.10 -17.76
CA LYS A 424 4.75 -18.87 -16.48
C LYS A 424 3.95 -19.45 -15.29
N HIS A 425 4.63 -20.18 -14.40
CA HIS A 425 4.04 -20.85 -13.24
C HIS A 425 3.33 -19.84 -12.33
N VAL A 426 1.98 -19.82 -12.33
CA VAL A 426 1.21 -18.97 -11.42
C VAL A 426 1.31 -19.53 -10.00
N PRO A 427 1.78 -18.77 -9.00
CA PRO A 427 1.81 -19.25 -7.61
C PRO A 427 0.40 -19.67 -7.16
N ILE A 428 0.25 -20.93 -6.76
CA ILE A 428 -1.04 -21.50 -6.35
C ILE A 428 -1.43 -20.90 -4.99
N VAL A 429 -2.20 -19.81 -5.03
CA VAL A 429 -2.75 -19.18 -3.83
C VAL A 429 -3.80 -20.12 -3.21
N LYS A 430 -3.49 -20.65 -2.02
CA LYS A 430 -4.45 -21.46 -1.24
C LYS A 430 -5.55 -20.55 -0.70
N LYS A 431 -6.82 -20.89 -0.92
CA LYS A 431 -7.98 -20.06 -0.54
C LYS A 431 -8.14 -19.86 0.97
N ARG A 432 -7.50 -20.68 1.80
CA ARG A 432 -7.53 -20.60 3.26
C ARG A 432 -6.13 -20.91 3.82
N THR A 433 -5.56 -19.95 4.55
CA THR A 433 -4.29 -20.04 5.28
C THR A 433 -4.51 -20.04 6.80
N LYS A 434 -5.63 -20.60 7.29
CA LYS A 434 -5.85 -20.70 8.74
C LYS A 434 -4.72 -21.54 9.35
N SER A 435 -3.96 -20.97 10.29
CA SER A 435 -2.95 -21.71 11.01
C SER A 435 -3.63 -22.74 11.90
N PHE A 436 -3.08 -23.96 11.91
CA PHE A 436 -3.55 -25.02 12.80
C PHE A 436 -2.94 -24.79 14.18
N MET A 437 -3.77 -24.49 15.17
CA MET A 437 -3.31 -24.46 16.56
C MET A 437 -3.10 -25.89 17.06
N ARG A 438 -1.95 -26.15 17.68
CA ARG A 438 -1.65 -27.45 18.30
C ARG A 438 -2.73 -27.78 19.32
N HIS A 439 -3.19 -29.04 19.33
CA HIS A 439 -4.20 -29.50 20.28
C HIS A 439 -3.80 -29.16 21.73
N GLN A 440 -4.66 -28.43 22.45
CA GLN A 440 -4.49 -27.93 23.82
C GLN A 440 -3.46 -26.79 24.03
N SER A 441 -2.94 -26.16 22.96
CA SER A 441 -2.10 -24.96 23.09
C SER A 441 -2.84 -23.77 23.72
N ASP A 442 -4.17 -23.75 23.57
CA ASP A 442 -5.08 -22.80 24.22
C ASP A 442 -5.33 -23.09 25.71
N ARG A 443 -5.06 -24.32 26.17
CA ARG A 443 -5.33 -24.74 27.55
C ARG A 443 -4.11 -24.77 28.46
N PHE A 444 -2.90 -24.85 27.90
CA PHE A 444 -1.68 -24.97 28.70
C PHE A 444 -0.62 -24.00 28.18
N MET A 445 -0.25 -23.01 29.01
CA MET A 445 0.78 -21.99 28.69
C MET A 445 2.16 -22.54 28.32
N ARG A 446 2.44 -23.83 28.60
CA ARG A 446 3.72 -24.48 28.30
C ARG A 446 3.79 -25.07 26.89
N VAL A 447 2.74 -24.93 26.08
CA VAL A 447 2.62 -25.59 24.78
C VAL A 447 2.42 -24.54 23.69
N ASP A 448 3.50 -24.22 22.98
CA ASP A 448 3.44 -23.26 21.87
C ASP A 448 2.56 -23.75 20.72
N SER A 449 1.97 -22.78 20.00
CA SER A 449 1.16 -23.00 18.80
C SER A 449 2.05 -23.42 17.62
N ALA A 450 2.47 -24.69 17.60
CA ALA A 450 3.29 -25.25 16.53
C ALA A 450 2.45 -25.87 15.40
N TRP A 451 2.85 -25.62 14.15
CA TRP A 451 2.16 -26.02 12.91
C TRP A 451 2.36 -27.49 12.48
N ARG A 452 3.29 -28.22 13.12
CA ARG A 452 3.67 -29.58 12.68
C ARG A 452 2.81 -30.66 13.32
N LYS A 453 2.51 -31.72 12.55
CA LYS A 453 1.83 -32.94 13.01
C LYS A 453 2.55 -33.47 14.26
N PRO A 454 1.85 -33.73 15.39
CA PRO A 454 2.50 -34.18 16.62
C PRO A 454 3.33 -35.46 16.35
N LYS A 455 4.65 -35.36 16.50
CA LYS A 455 5.58 -36.51 16.53
C LYS A 455 6.00 -36.76 17.98
N GLY A 456 6.33 -38.00 18.33
CA GLY A 456 6.86 -38.35 19.65
C GLY A 456 5.81 -38.55 20.75
N ILE A 457 6.11 -38.16 21.98
CA ILE A 457 5.27 -38.41 23.19
C ILE A 457 3.87 -37.79 23.10
N ASP A 458 3.69 -36.80 22.21
CA ASP A 458 2.40 -36.16 21.95
C ASP A 458 1.61 -36.83 20.82
N ASN A 459 2.16 -37.91 20.25
CA ASN A 459 1.44 -38.74 19.29
C ASN A 459 0.43 -39.62 20.05
N ARG A 460 -0.85 -39.48 19.67
CA ARG A 460 -1.99 -40.24 20.21
C ARG A 460 -1.76 -41.75 20.22
N VAL A 461 -1.04 -42.30 19.23
CA VAL A 461 -0.71 -43.74 19.16
C VAL A 461 0.15 -44.17 20.36
N ARG A 462 1.04 -43.30 20.86
CA ARG A 462 1.82 -43.54 22.09
C ARG A 462 1.01 -43.33 23.37
N ARG A 463 0.00 -42.45 23.37
CA ARG A 463 -0.82 -42.14 24.56
C ARG A 463 -2.08 -43.00 24.74
N ARG A 464 -2.36 -43.97 23.85
CA ARG A 464 -3.42 -44.99 23.98
C ARG A 464 -4.84 -44.45 24.29
N PHE A 465 -5.20 -43.23 23.88
CA PHE A 465 -6.54 -42.69 24.09
C PHE A 465 -7.59 -43.35 23.16
N LYS A 466 -8.71 -43.82 23.74
CA LYS A 466 -9.91 -44.30 23.02
C LYS A 466 -10.85 -43.13 22.69
N GLY A 467 -11.37 -43.11 21.45
CA GLY A 467 -12.25 -42.06 20.91
C GLY A 467 -11.56 -41.20 19.84
N ASN A 468 -12.23 -40.99 18.70
CA ASN A 468 -11.77 -40.06 17.67
C ASN A 468 -12.43 -38.69 17.91
N LEU A 469 -11.66 -37.67 18.29
CA LEU A 469 -12.11 -36.29 18.04
C LEU A 469 -12.15 -36.10 16.52
N ALA A 470 -13.30 -35.62 16.00
CA ALA A 470 -13.44 -35.29 14.59
C ALA A 470 -12.39 -34.22 14.24
N MET A 471 -11.32 -34.63 13.55
CA MET A 471 -10.40 -33.66 12.98
C MET A 471 -11.19 -32.80 11.98
N PRO A 472 -11.04 -31.47 11.99
CA PRO A 472 -11.64 -30.64 10.96
C PRO A 472 -11.14 -31.15 9.59
N SER A 473 -12.04 -31.70 8.76
CA SER A 473 -11.71 -31.99 7.38
C SER A 473 -11.67 -30.67 6.62
N ILE A 474 -10.52 -30.00 6.68
CA ILE A 474 -10.29 -28.85 5.81
C ILE A 474 -10.10 -29.43 4.42
N GLY A 475 -11.17 -29.44 3.63
CA GLY A 475 -11.03 -29.46 2.19
C GLY A 475 -10.16 -28.27 1.83
N TYR A 476 -8.91 -28.54 1.41
CA TYR A 476 -8.05 -27.55 0.81
C TYR A 476 -8.68 -27.17 -0.53
N GLY A 477 -9.67 -26.27 -0.47
CA GLY A 477 -10.21 -25.66 -1.67
C GLY A 477 -9.10 -24.82 -2.28
N SER A 478 -8.43 -25.33 -3.31
CA SER A 478 -7.63 -24.49 -4.19
C SER A 478 -8.54 -23.39 -4.75
N ASN A 479 -7.99 -22.20 -5.01
CA ASN A 479 -8.76 -21.13 -5.64
C ASN A 479 -9.38 -21.67 -6.94
N LYS A 480 -10.66 -21.35 -7.22
CA LYS A 480 -11.38 -21.82 -8.42
C LYS A 480 -10.59 -21.51 -9.71
N LYS A 481 -9.83 -20.41 -9.72
CA LYS A 481 -8.98 -19.98 -10.84
C LYS A 481 -7.74 -20.88 -11.06
N THR A 482 -7.10 -21.36 -9.99
CA THR A 482 -5.87 -22.19 -10.03
C THR A 482 -6.13 -23.68 -9.78
N LYS A 483 -7.39 -24.07 -9.59
CA LYS A 483 -7.79 -25.46 -9.40
C LYS A 483 -7.42 -26.27 -10.65
N HIS A 484 -6.73 -27.40 -10.45
CA HIS A 484 -6.22 -28.28 -11.52
C HIS A 484 -5.15 -27.66 -12.44
N MET A 485 -4.57 -26.52 -12.04
CA MET A 485 -3.41 -25.94 -12.73
C MET A 485 -2.15 -26.66 -12.29
N MET A 486 -1.33 -27.07 -13.27
CA MET A 486 -0.06 -27.74 -13.06
C MET A 486 1.09 -26.73 -12.95
N PRO A 487 2.27 -27.17 -12.48
CA PRO A 487 3.45 -26.32 -12.45
C PRO A 487 3.83 -25.75 -13.82
N SER A 488 3.51 -26.47 -14.89
CA SER A 488 3.67 -26.02 -16.28
C SER A 488 2.67 -24.96 -16.72
N GLY A 489 1.86 -24.37 -15.83
CA GLY A 489 0.84 -23.36 -16.15
C GLY A 489 -0.41 -23.89 -16.87
N HIS A 490 -0.41 -25.15 -17.32
CA HIS A 490 -1.54 -25.79 -18.00
C HIS A 490 -2.55 -26.35 -16.99
N LYS A 491 -3.83 -26.40 -17.36
CA LYS A 491 -4.85 -27.13 -16.61
C LYS A 491 -4.91 -28.59 -17.06
N ALA A 492 -4.85 -29.52 -16.12
CA ALA A 492 -4.99 -30.94 -16.41
C ALA A 492 -6.40 -31.27 -16.94
N PHE A 493 -6.48 -31.86 -18.12
CA PHE A 493 -7.71 -32.37 -18.72
C PHE A 493 -7.61 -33.89 -18.83
N LEU A 494 -8.54 -34.60 -18.19
CA LEU A 494 -8.51 -36.07 -18.13
C LEU A 494 -9.01 -36.66 -19.47
N VAL A 495 -8.14 -37.39 -20.16
CA VAL A 495 -8.39 -38.00 -21.47
C VAL A 495 -8.58 -39.51 -21.31
N SER A 496 -9.68 -40.04 -21.84
CA SER A 496 -10.04 -41.46 -21.80
C SER A 496 -10.02 -42.14 -23.18
N ASN A 497 -10.10 -41.33 -24.24
CA ASN A 497 -10.17 -41.77 -25.62
C ASN A 497 -9.48 -40.77 -26.57
N VAL A 498 -9.35 -41.13 -27.85
CA VAL A 498 -8.67 -40.30 -28.86
C VAL A 498 -9.47 -39.03 -29.19
N ARG A 499 -10.81 -39.08 -29.18
CA ARG A 499 -11.69 -37.92 -29.43
C ARG A 499 -11.54 -36.84 -28.35
N ASP A 500 -11.29 -37.24 -27.11
CA ASP A 500 -11.05 -36.32 -25.99
C ASP A 500 -9.77 -35.47 -26.23
N VAL A 501 -8.80 -35.98 -26.99
CA VAL A 501 -7.59 -35.23 -27.39
C VAL A 501 -7.93 -34.18 -28.46
N GLU A 502 -8.87 -34.47 -29.35
CA GLU A 502 -9.27 -33.54 -30.42
C GLU A 502 -9.98 -32.29 -29.86
N LEU A 503 -10.65 -32.42 -28.72
CA LEU A 503 -11.22 -31.27 -27.99
C LEU A 503 -10.15 -30.26 -27.54
N LEU A 504 -8.88 -30.69 -27.45
CA LEU A 504 -7.76 -29.84 -27.05
C LEU A 504 -7.11 -29.10 -28.22
N LEU A 505 -7.54 -29.33 -29.48
CA LEU A 505 -6.96 -28.68 -30.65
C LEU A 505 -7.00 -27.15 -30.56
N MET A 506 -8.14 -26.57 -30.15
CA MET A 506 -8.28 -25.11 -29.97
C MET A 506 -7.84 -24.60 -28.59
N HIS A 507 -7.45 -25.51 -27.68
CA HIS A 507 -7.16 -25.20 -26.27
C HIS A 507 -5.77 -25.66 -25.81
N ASN A 508 -4.90 -26.03 -26.74
CA ASN A 508 -3.55 -26.54 -26.53
C ASN A 508 -2.66 -25.61 -25.67
N LYS A 509 -2.87 -24.29 -25.73
CA LYS A 509 -2.21 -23.26 -24.89
C LYS A 509 -2.65 -23.22 -23.43
N THR A 510 -3.76 -23.86 -23.08
CA THR A 510 -4.40 -23.70 -21.75
C THR A 510 -4.57 -25.02 -21.02
N HIS A 511 -4.74 -26.11 -21.75
CA HIS A 511 -5.04 -27.43 -21.23
C HIS A 511 -3.99 -28.42 -21.72
N ALA A 512 -3.56 -29.31 -20.83
CA ALA A 512 -2.72 -30.44 -21.19
C ALA A 512 -3.46 -31.74 -20.87
N ALA A 513 -3.24 -32.75 -21.71
CA ALA A 513 -3.88 -34.04 -21.59
C ALA A 513 -3.23 -34.88 -20.48
N GLU A 514 -4.06 -35.38 -19.57
CA GLU A 514 -3.68 -36.38 -18.57
C GLU A 514 -4.44 -37.68 -18.88
N ILE A 515 -3.72 -38.75 -19.24
CA ILE A 515 -4.35 -40.01 -19.64
C ILE A 515 -4.89 -40.73 -18.40
N ALA A 516 -6.18 -41.06 -18.41
CA ALA A 516 -6.81 -41.74 -17.29
C ALA A 516 -6.14 -43.09 -16.96
N HIS A 517 -6.13 -43.44 -15.68
CA HIS A 517 -5.45 -44.63 -15.16
C HIS A 517 -6.04 -45.96 -15.66
N ASN A 518 -7.30 -45.94 -16.09
CA ASN A 518 -8.07 -47.08 -16.58
C ASN A 518 -7.94 -47.31 -18.11
N VAL A 519 -7.13 -46.51 -18.80
CA VAL A 519 -6.87 -46.67 -20.24
C VAL A 519 -5.83 -47.77 -20.46
N SER A 520 -6.11 -48.70 -21.39
CA SER A 520 -5.20 -49.78 -21.77
C SER A 520 -3.93 -49.27 -22.47
N SER A 521 -2.82 -50.01 -22.40
CA SER A 521 -1.53 -49.59 -22.97
C SER A 521 -1.61 -49.36 -24.49
N ARG A 522 -2.35 -50.20 -25.23
CA ARG A 522 -2.59 -50.02 -26.68
C ARG A 522 -3.27 -48.67 -26.99
N LYS A 523 -4.36 -48.38 -26.29
CA LYS A 523 -5.12 -47.13 -26.47
C LYS A 523 -4.33 -45.90 -26.00
N ARG A 524 -3.43 -46.08 -25.04
CA ARG A 524 -2.51 -45.04 -24.58
C ARG A 524 -1.51 -44.63 -25.66
N ILE A 525 -0.97 -45.59 -26.42
CA ILE A 525 -0.09 -45.31 -27.58
C ILE A 525 -0.85 -44.51 -28.66
N GLU A 526 -2.08 -44.91 -28.98
CA GLU A 526 -2.94 -44.18 -29.93
C GLU A 526 -3.21 -42.74 -29.49
N ILE A 527 -3.51 -42.52 -28.21
CA ILE A 527 -3.72 -41.20 -27.61
C ILE A 527 -2.44 -40.35 -27.69
N ILE A 528 -1.26 -40.93 -27.40
CA ILE A 528 0.03 -40.22 -27.47
C ILE A 528 0.36 -39.84 -28.91
N ALA A 529 0.17 -40.75 -29.87
CA ALA A 529 0.40 -40.49 -31.29
C ALA A 529 -0.51 -39.36 -31.81
N ARG A 530 -1.80 -39.38 -31.45
CA ARG A 530 -2.73 -38.32 -31.81
C ARG A 530 -2.39 -36.98 -31.14
N ALA A 531 -1.98 -37.01 -29.88
CA ALA A 531 -1.58 -35.79 -29.16
C ALA A 531 -0.32 -35.15 -29.77
N LYS A 532 0.64 -35.95 -30.25
CA LYS A 532 1.79 -35.45 -31.03
C LYS A 532 1.36 -34.74 -32.31
N GLN A 533 0.47 -35.35 -33.10
CA GLN A 533 -0.06 -34.73 -34.33
C GLN A 533 -0.76 -33.39 -34.07
N LEU A 534 -1.47 -33.26 -32.95
CA LEU A 534 -2.21 -32.05 -32.60
C LEU A 534 -1.38 -31.05 -31.77
N SER A 535 -0.09 -31.32 -31.55
CA SER A 535 0.80 -30.52 -30.70
C SER A 535 0.24 -30.27 -29.29
N VAL A 536 -0.42 -31.28 -28.70
CA VAL A 536 -1.00 -31.24 -27.36
C VAL A 536 -0.07 -31.91 -26.36
N LYS A 537 0.30 -31.17 -25.29
CA LYS A 537 1.15 -31.68 -24.21
C LYS A 537 0.45 -32.78 -23.42
N VAL A 538 1.11 -33.94 -23.29
CA VAL A 538 0.64 -35.08 -22.47
C VAL A 538 1.49 -35.21 -21.21
N THR A 539 0.88 -35.21 -20.03
CA THR A 539 1.60 -35.11 -18.74
C THR A 539 2.18 -36.43 -18.25
N ASN A 540 1.51 -37.54 -18.55
CA ASN A 540 1.86 -38.88 -18.06
C ASN A 540 2.16 -39.85 -19.22
N ALA A 541 2.77 -39.36 -20.30
CA ALA A 541 3.04 -40.12 -21.52
C ALA A 541 3.82 -41.42 -21.27
N LYS A 542 4.78 -41.41 -20.32
CA LYS A 542 5.63 -42.58 -20.00
C LYS A 542 4.97 -43.61 -19.08
N ALA A 543 3.81 -43.33 -18.50
CA ALA A 543 3.19 -44.25 -17.54
C ALA A 543 2.60 -45.48 -18.26
N LYS A 544 2.79 -46.69 -17.71
CA LYS A 544 2.21 -47.97 -18.23
C LYS A 544 2.53 -48.31 -19.71
N VAL A 545 3.52 -47.64 -20.30
CA VAL A 545 4.09 -47.99 -21.60
C VAL A 545 5.41 -48.68 -21.31
N THR A 546 5.47 -49.99 -21.52
CA THR A 546 6.73 -50.75 -21.44
C THR A 546 7.60 -50.35 -22.63
N THR A 547 8.88 -50.05 -22.37
CA THR A 547 9.89 -49.61 -23.35
C THR A 547 10.37 -50.72 -24.29
N GLU A 548 9.44 -51.54 -24.76
CA GLU A 548 9.67 -52.60 -25.74
C GLU A 548 8.66 -52.44 -26.88
N VAL A 549 8.84 -51.41 -27.71
CA VAL A 549 8.56 -51.34 -29.16
C VAL A 549 9.33 -50.14 -29.71
#